data_AF-A0A091HCG5-F1
#
_entry.id   AF-A0A091HCG5-F1
#
_cell.length_a   1.000
_cell.length_b   1.000
_cell.length_c   1.000
_cell.angle_alpha   90.00
_cell.angle_beta   90.00
_cell.angle_gamma   90.00
#
_symmetry.space_group_name_H-M   'P 1'
#
loop_
_entity.id
_entity.type
_entity.pdbx_description
1 polymer ?
#
loop_
_entity_poly.entity_id
_entity_poly.type
_entity_poly.pdbx_seq_one_letter_code
_entity_poly.pdbx_strand_id
1 'polypeptide(L)'
;RFVLAVGSAVFDAMFNGGMATTSTEIELPDVEPAAFLALLKFLYSDEVQIGPETVMTTLYTAKKYAVPALEAHCVEFLKKNLRADNAFMLLTQARLFDEPQLASLCLENIDKNTSDAINAEGFTDIDLDTLVAVLERDTLGIREVRLFNAVVRWSEAECQRQQLQVIPENKRKVLGKALSLIRFPLMTIEEFAAGPAQSGILTDREVVSLFLHFTVNPKPRVEFIDRPRCCLRGKECSISRFQQVESRWGYSGTSDRIRFSVNKRIFVVGFGLYGSIHGPTDYQVNIQV
;
A
#
# COMPACT_ATOMS: atom_id res chain seq x y z
N ARG A 1 33.14 -28.87 2.06
CA ARG A 1 34.01 -27.66 2.13
C ARG A 1 34.13 -26.95 0.78
N PHE A 2 34.71 -27.56 -0.27
CA PHE A 2 34.94 -26.87 -1.55
C PHE A 2 33.68 -26.34 -2.23
N VAL A 3 32.62 -27.15 -2.37
CA VAL A 3 31.34 -26.72 -2.97
C VAL A 3 30.76 -25.51 -2.23
N LEU A 4 30.77 -25.56 -0.90
CA LEU A 4 30.29 -24.46 -0.05
C LEU A 4 31.11 -23.19 -0.24
N ALA A 5 32.44 -23.27 -0.25
CA ALA A 5 33.30 -22.11 -0.46
C ALA A 5 33.09 -21.49 -1.85
N VAL A 6 32.98 -22.33 -2.89
CA VAL A 6 32.79 -21.83 -4.27
C VAL A 6 31.43 -21.14 -4.44
N GLY A 7 30.37 -21.70 -3.86
CA GLY A 7 29.02 -21.18 -4.07
C GLY A 7 28.54 -20.16 -3.05
N SER A 8 29.34 -19.84 -2.03
CA SER A 8 29.01 -18.85 -0.99
C SER A 8 30.26 -18.12 -0.52
N ALA A 9 30.28 -16.80 -0.71
CA ALA A 9 31.37 -15.95 -0.24
C ALA A 9 31.54 -16.00 1.28
N VAL A 10 30.45 -16.22 2.03
CA VAL A 10 30.49 -16.35 3.49
C VAL A 10 31.18 -17.64 3.90
N PHE A 11 30.86 -18.76 3.25
CA PHE A 11 31.56 -20.02 3.51
C PHE A 11 33.02 -19.97 3.04
N ASP A 12 33.33 -19.30 1.94
CA ASP A 12 34.72 -19.09 1.53
C ASP A 12 35.52 -18.35 2.58
N ALA A 13 34.99 -17.22 3.07
CA ALA A 13 35.62 -16.45 4.15
C ALA A 13 35.74 -17.27 5.45
N MET A 14 34.73 -18.07 5.78
CA MET A 14 34.71 -18.93 6.97
C MET A 14 35.77 -20.04 6.91
N PHE A 15 36.02 -20.61 5.73
CA PHE A 15 36.96 -21.73 5.56
C PHE A 15 38.37 -21.31 5.14
N ASN A 16 38.51 -20.21 4.42
CA ASN A 16 39.76 -19.81 3.75
C ASN A 16 40.18 -18.36 4.09
N GLY A 17 39.39 -17.62 4.86
CA GLY A 17 39.71 -16.25 5.26
C GLY A 17 40.78 -16.13 6.35
N GLY A 18 41.18 -14.90 6.67
CA GLY A 18 42.24 -14.61 7.65
C GLY A 18 41.94 -15.04 9.10
N MET A 19 40.68 -15.32 9.42
CA MET A 19 40.21 -15.89 10.69
C MET A 19 39.49 -17.23 10.47
N ALA A 20 39.91 -18.00 9.46
CA ALA A 20 39.27 -19.26 9.11
C ALA A 20 39.19 -20.20 10.32
N THR A 21 38.05 -20.86 10.47
CA THR A 21 37.85 -21.80 11.57
C THR A 21 38.69 -23.05 11.34
N THR A 22 39.34 -23.53 12.42
CA THR A 22 40.02 -24.83 12.46
C THR A 22 39.08 -25.94 12.96
N SER A 23 37.84 -25.60 13.31
CA SER A 23 36.86 -26.57 13.81
C SER A 23 36.31 -27.42 12.67
N THR A 24 36.10 -28.70 12.94
CA THR A 24 35.43 -29.63 12.02
C THR A 24 33.91 -29.48 12.04
N GLU A 25 33.37 -28.91 13.11
CA GLU A 25 31.94 -28.70 13.32
C GLU A 25 31.63 -27.20 13.43
N ILE A 26 30.55 -26.77 12.77
CA ILE A 26 30.11 -25.37 12.74
C ILE A 26 28.63 -25.36 13.08
N GLU A 27 28.29 -24.71 14.20
CA GLU A 27 26.92 -24.57 14.65
C GLU A 27 26.24 -23.38 13.96
N LEU A 28 24.99 -23.57 13.54
CA LEU A 28 24.17 -22.57 12.84
C LEU A 28 22.88 -22.31 13.63
N PRO A 29 22.92 -21.52 14.71
CA PRO A 29 21.78 -21.40 15.64
C PRO A 29 20.55 -20.72 15.03
N ASP A 30 20.74 -19.78 14.10
CA ASP A 30 19.62 -18.98 13.54
C ASP A 30 19.16 -19.47 12.15
N VAL A 31 19.43 -20.72 11.79
CA VAL A 31 19.04 -21.28 10.49
C VAL A 31 18.25 -22.57 10.69
N GLU A 32 17.04 -22.59 10.14
CA GLU A 32 16.21 -23.79 10.16
C GLU A 32 16.84 -24.92 9.32
N PRO A 33 16.78 -26.18 9.78
CA PRO A 33 17.34 -27.31 9.04
C PRO A 33 16.78 -27.44 7.62
N ALA A 34 15.49 -27.15 7.42
CA ALA A 34 14.85 -27.22 6.10
C ALA A 34 15.40 -26.17 5.13
N ALA A 35 15.60 -24.93 5.61
CA ALA A 35 16.16 -23.84 4.81
C ALA A 35 17.63 -24.09 4.47
N PHE A 36 18.42 -24.61 5.42
CA PHE A 36 19.81 -24.97 5.15
C PHE A 36 19.92 -26.15 4.19
N LEU A 37 19.05 -27.15 4.30
CA LEU A 37 18.99 -28.25 3.35
C LEU A 37 18.65 -27.77 1.94
N ALA A 38 17.74 -26.79 1.80
CA ALA A 38 17.42 -26.17 0.52
C ALA A 38 18.65 -25.45 -0.08
N LEU A 39 19.39 -24.70 0.74
CA LEU A 39 20.66 -24.08 0.34
C LEU A 39 21.68 -25.12 -0.13
N LEU A 40 21.87 -26.20 0.63
CA LEU A 40 22.80 -27.27 0.27
C LEU A 40 22.41 -27.94 -1.05
N LYS A 41 21.14 -28.30 -1.23
CA LYS A 41 20.68 -28.89 -2.50
C LYS A 41 20.95 -27.96 -3.67
N PHE A 42 20.62 -26.67 -3.52
CA PHE A 42 20.89 -25.68 -4.55
C PHE A 42 22.38 -25.57 -4.89
N LEU A 43 23.27 -25.51 -3.90
CA LEU A 43 24.72 -25.43 -4.13
C LEU A 43 25.31 -26.67 -4.84
N TYR A 44 24.66 -27.83 -4.70
CA TYR A 44 25.14 -29.09 -5.28
C TYR A 44 24.48 -29.44 -6.63
N SER A 45 23.25 -28.98 -6.89
CA SER A 45 22.50 -29.37 -8.10
C SER A 45 21.94 -28.20 -8.91
N ASP A 46 22.07 -26.96 -8.44
CA ASP A 46 21.41 -25.76 -8.99
C ASP A 46 19.87 -25.88 -9.05
N GLU A 47 19.30 -26.84 -8.29
CA GLU A 47 17.87 -27.08 -8.18
C GLU A 47 17.40 -26.83 -6.75
N VAL A 48 16.24 -26.19 -6.61
CA VAL A 48 15.61 -25.96 -5.33
C VAL A 48 14.09 -26.13 -5.41
N GLN A 49 13.53 -26.84 -4.44
CA GLN A 49 12.09 -26.91 -4.24
C GLN A 49 11.70 -25.92 -3.14
N ILE A 50 11.08 -24.83 -3.55
CA ILE A 50 10.63 -23.75 -2.67
C ILE A 50 9.12 -23.90 -2.49
N GLY A 51 8.68 -23.95 -1.23
CA GLY A 51 7.27 -23.95 -0.85
C GLY A 51 6.87 -22.62 -0.22
N PRO A 52 5.56 -22.33 -0.12
CA PRO A 52 5.06 -21.09 0.50
C PRO A 52 5.47 -20.95 1.98
N GLU A 53 5.62 -22.06 2.71
CA GLU A 53 6.04 -22.04 4.12
C GLU A 53 7.56 -21.90 4.28
N THR A 54 8.35 -22.39 3.33
CA THR A 54 9.82 -22.42 3.44
C THR A 54 10.52 -21.28 2.69
N VAL A 55 9.81 -20.55 1.82
CA VAL A 55 10.42 -19.52 0.97
C VAL A 55 11.08 -18.41 1.78
N MET A 56 10.47 -17.97 2.88
CA MET A 56 11.00 -16.87 3.68
C MET A 56 12.28 -17.26 4.42
N THR A 57 12.29 -18.46 5.03
CA THR A 57 13.47 -18.97 5.75
C THR A 57 14.59 -19.35 4.78
N THR A 58 14.24 -19.82 3.59
CA THR A 58 15.20 -20.05 2.49
C THR A 58 15.80 -18.75 1.97
N LEU A 59 14.98 -17.69 1.76
CA LEU A 59 15.44 -16.37 1.35
C LEU A 59 16.39 -15.76 2.38
N TYR A 60 16.05 -15.83 3.67
CA TYR A 60 16.93 -15.43 4.76
C TYR A 60 18.28 -16.15 4.68
N THR A 61 18.25 -17.48 4.51
CA THR A 61 19.45 -18.32 4.44
C THR A 61 20.30 -17.98 3.22
N ALA A 62 19.68 -17.77 2.06
CA ALA A 62 20.34 -17.36 0.82
C ALA A 62 21.08 -16.02 0.98
N LYS A 63 20.42 -15.02 1.58
CA LYS A 63 21.04 -13.73 1.90
C LYS A 63 22.15 -13.86 2.94
N LYS A 64 21.90 -14.58 4.04
CA LYS A 64 22.88 -14.79 5.14
C LYS A 64 24.18 -15.41 4.64
N TYR A 65 24.10 -16.37 3.72
CA TYR A 65 25.27 -17.01 3.12
C TYR A 65 25.68 -16.42 1.78
N ALA A 66 25.13 -15.28 1.37
CA ALA A 66 25.46 -14.60 0.11
C ALA A 66 25.44 -15.54 -1.10
N VAL A 67 24.27 -16.15 -1.38
CA VAL A 67 24.00 -16.99 -2.54
C VAL A 67 22.95 -16.31 -3.43
N PRO A 68 23.33 -15.35 -4.29
CA PRO A 68 22.39 -14.49 -5.01
C PRO A 68 21.47 -15.23 -5.98
N ALA A 69 21.93 -16.35 -6.55
CA ALA A 69 21.13 -17.14 -7.48
C ALA A 69 19.92 -17.81 -6.80
N LEU A 70 20.10 -18.26 -5.55
CA LEU A 70 19.02 -18.81 -4.73
C LEU A 70 18.07 -17.71 -4.25
N GLU A 71 18.61 -16.57 -3.84
CA GLU A 71 17.83 -15.36 -3.50
C GLU A 71 16.91 -14.96 -4.67
N ALA A 72 17.44 -14.92 -5.90
CA ALA A 72 16.66 -14.62 -7.09
C ALA A 72 15.53 -15.65 -7.32
N HIS A 73 15.77 -16.94 -7.08
CA HIS A 73 14.75 -17.99 -7.18
C HIS A 73 13.64 -17.80 -6.14
N CYS A 74 14.00 -17.48 -4.89
CA CYS A 74 13.03 -17.17 -3.83
C CYS A 74 12.18 -15.95 -4.18
N VAL A 75 12.81 -14.85 -4.62
CA VAL A 75 12.11 -13.63 -5.01
C VAL A 75 11.17 -13.87 -6.19
N GLU A 76 11.60 -14.64 -7.20
CA GLU A 76 10.76 -14.97 -8.34
C GLU A 76 9.55 -15.84 -7.95
N PHE A 77 9.74 -16.80 -7.04
CA PHE A 77 8.64 -17.56 -6.47
C PHE A 77 7.63 -16.67 -5.76
N LEU A 78 8.10 -15.72 -4.94
CA LEU A 78 7.25 -14.76 -4.23
C LEU A 78 6.48 -13.85 -5.20
N LYS A 79 7.13 -13.36 -6.27
CA LYS A 79 6.49 -12.56 -7.32
C LYS A 79 5.36 -13.32 -8.03
N LYS A 80 5.58 -14.60 -8.36
CA LYS A 80 4.58 -15.45 -9.03
C LYS A 80 3.37 -15.77 -8.16
N ASN A 81 3.55 -15.83 -6.85
CA ASN A 81 2.51 -16.16 -5.88
C ASN A 81 1.92 -14.94 -5.15
N LEU A 82 2.23 -13.72 -5.63
CA LEU A 82 1.69 -12.49 -5.07
C LEU A 82 0.21 -12.34 -5.40
N ARG A 83 -0.61 -12.22 -4.36
CA ARG A 83 -2.07 -12.10 -4.41
C ARG A 83 -2.52 -10.95 -3.50
N ALA A 84 -3.74 -10.48 -3.68
CA ALA A 84 -4.25 -9.37 -2.88
C ALA A 84 -4.31 -9.69 -1.37
N ASP A 85 -4.61 -10.94 -1.02
CA ASP A 85 -4.74 -11.44 0.35
C ASP A 85 -3.42 -11.56 1.11
N ASN A 86 -2.31 -11.82 0.41
CA ASN A 86 -0.97 -11.94 1.01
C ASN A 86 -0.07 -10.72 0.77
N ALA A 87 -0.51 -9.71 -0.01
CA ALA A 87 0.33 -8.59 -0.42
C ALA A 87 0.87 -7.74 0.74
N PHE A 88 0.06 -7.53 1.79
CA PHE A 88 0.48 -6.78 2.98
C PHE A 88 1.58 -7.51 3.77
N MET A 89 1.39 -8.80 3.99
CA MET A 89 2.40 -9.63 4.65
C MET A 89 3.69 -9.69 3.83
N LEU A 90 3.58 -9.90 2.52
CA LEU A 90 4.74 -9.93 1.65
C LEU A 90 5.45 -8.56 1.58
N LEU A 91 4.73 -7.45 1.69
CA LEU A 91 5.32 -6.12 1.79
C LEU A 91 6.16 -5.97 3.06
N THR A 92 5.63 -6.37 4.23
CA THR A 92 6.37 -6.37 5.50
C THR A 92 7.65 -7.19 5.37
N GLN A 93 7.54 -8.38 4.78
CA GLN A 93 8.68 -9.25 4.55
C GLN A 93 9.69 -8.63 3.57
N ALA A 94 9.24 -8.09 2.44
CA ALA A 94 10.11 -7.47 1.45
C ALA A 94 10.89 -6.29 2.05
N ARG A 95 10.29 -5.53 2.97
CA ARG A 95 10.98 -4.47 3.72
C ARG A 95 12.00 -5.04 4.71
N LEU A 96 11.65 -6.11 5.43
CA LEU A 96 12.55 -6.78 6.37
C LEU A 96 13.80 -7.33 5.68
N PHE A 97 13.66 -7.85 4.47
CA PHE A 97 14.73 -8.43 3.67
C PHE A 97 15.46 -7.44 2.75
N ASP A 98 15.12 -6.16 2.81
CA ASP A 98 15.64 -5.09 1.94
C ASP A 98 15.51 -5.43 0.43
N GLU A 99 14.30 -5.84 0.03
CA GLU A 99 13.91 -6.20 -1.34
C GLU A 99 13.03 -5.10 -1.97
N PRO A 100 13.62 -3.98 -2.45
CA PRO A 100 12.84 -2.82 -2.90
C PRO A 100 11.98 -3.11 -4.14
N GLN A 101 12.44 -4.01 -5.02
CA GLN A 101 11.68 -4.41 -6.21
C GLN A 101 10.44 -5.23 -5.83
N LEU A 102 10.58 -6.15 -4.87
CA LEU A 102 9.46 -6.95 -4.37
C LEU A 102 8.47 -6.06 -3.59
N ALA A 103 8.97 -5.15 -2.76
CA ALA A 103 8.14 -4.19 -2.03
C ALA A 103 7.33 -3.30 -3.00
N SER A 104 7.97 -2.82 -4.07
CA SER A 104 7.28 -2.04 -5.12
C SER A 104 6.16 -2.83 -5.79
N LEU A 105 6.40 -4.10 -6.11
CA LEU A 105 5.39 -4.97 -6.70
C LEU A 105 4.22 -5.24 -5.73
N CYS A 106 4.50 -5.44 -4.44
CA CYS A 106 3.47 -5.59 -3.42
C CYS A 106 2.59 -4.33 -3.33
N LEU A 107 3.22 -3.15 -3.30
CA LEU A 107 2.53 -1.86 -3.27
C LEU A 107 1.66 -1.64 -4.51
N GLU A 108 2.14 -2.02 -5.70
CA GLU A 108 1.34 -1.98 -6.93
C GLU A 108 0.13 -2.92 -6.88
N ASN A 109 0.30 -4.12 -6.30
CA ASN A 109 -0.81 -5.07 -6.14
C ASN A 109 -1.86 -4.53 -5.15
N ILE A 110 -1.41 -3.97 -4.03
CA ILE A 110 -2.27 -3.30 -3.04
C ILE A 110 -3.02 -2.13 -3.68
N ASP A 111 -2.38 -1.31 -4.52
CA ASP A 111 -3.08 -0.21 -5.20
C ASP A 111 -4.12 -0.72 -6.21
N LYS A 112 -3.83 -1.80 -6.94
CA LYS A 112 -4.75 -2.39 -7.93
C LYS A 112 -5.97 -3.03 -7.26
N ASN A 113 -5.75 -3.70 -6.12
CA ASN A 113 -6.74 -4.51 -5.42
C ASN A 113 -6.99 -4.00 -3.99
N THR A 114 -7.03 -2.68 -3.79
CA THR A 114 -7.01 -2.05 -2.45
C THR A 114 -8.10 -2.57 -1.52
N SER A 115 -9.33 -2.70 -2.04
CA SER A 115 -10.46 -3.20 -1.25
C SER A 115 -10.21 -4.62 -0.74
N ASP A 116 -9.73 -5.53 -1.59
CA ASP A 116 -9.53 -6.93 -1.21
C ASP A 116 -8.34 -7.05 -0.26
N ALA A 117 -7.24 -6.35 -0.56
CA ALA A 117 -6.03 -6.38 0.25
C ALA A 117 -6.27 -5.84 1.67
N ILE A 118 -6.97 -4.72 1.81
CA ILE A 118 -7.23 -4.10 3.12
C ILE A 118 -8.19 -4.94 3.97
N ASN A 119 -9.10 -5.70 3.34
CA ASN A 119 -10.04 -6.58 4.05
C ASN A 119 -9.46 -7.94 4.40
N ALA A 120 -8.35 -8.35 3.78
CA ALA A 120 -7.66 -9.60 4.09
C ALA A 120 -7.16 -9.64 5.55
N GLU A 121 -6.98 -10.84 6.08
CA GLU A 121 -6.45 -11.07 7.44
C GLU A 121 -5.01 -10.59 7.55
N GLY A 122 -4.20 -10.77 6.49
CA GLY A 122 -2.80 -10.32 6.47
C GLY A 122 -2.61 -8.81 6.65
N PHE A 123 -3.67 -7.99 6.52
CA PHE A 123 -3.60 -6.56 6.84
C PHE A 123 -3.42 -6.31 8.34
N THR A 124 -4.07 -7.08 9.23
CA THR A 124 -3.98 -6.87 10.68
C THR A 124 -2.65 -7.33 11.29
N ASP A 125 -1.87 -8.09 10.52
CA ASP A 125 -0.60 -8.68 10.93
C ASP A 125 0.63 -7.84 10.61
N ILE A 126 0.45 -6.71 9.91
CA ILE A 126 1.57 -5.80 9.63
C ILE A 126 1.97 -4.98 10.85
N ASP A 127 3.23 -4.54 10.86
CA ASP A 127 3.76 -3.61 11.86
C ASP A 127 3.30 -2.16 11.61
N LEU A 128 3.45 -1.31 12.63
CA LEU A 128 3.05 0.10 12.57
C LEU A 128 3.77 0.88 11.47
N ASP A 129 5.05 0.61 11.21
CA ASP A 129 5.80 1.33 10.18
C ASP A 129 5.35 0.92 8.77
N THR A 130 4.88 -0.31 8.58
CA THR A 130 4.23 -0.75 7.33
C THR A 130 2.85 -0.17 7.17
N LEU A 131 2.04 -0.10 8.24
CA LEU A 131 0.77 0.61 8.21
C LEU A 131 0.96 2.07 7.79
N VAL A 132 1.91 2.76 8.41
CA VAL A 132 2.20 4.18 8.16
C VAL A 132 2.67 4.40 6.73
N ALA A 133 3.63 3.60 6.26
CA ALA A 133 4.11 3.70 4.88
C ALA A 133 2.99 3.51 3.84
N VAL A 134 1.98 2.70 4.15
CA VAL A 134 0.81 2.51 3.29
C VAL A 134 -0.14 3.71 3.38
N LEU A 135 -0.45 4.18 4.59
CA LEU A 135 -1.34 5.33 4.82
C LEU A 135 -0.77 6.67 4.34
N GLU A 136 0.54 6.81 4.15
CA GLU A 136 1.15 7.99 3.55
C GLU A 136 0.86 8.10 2.04
N ARG A 137 0.55 6.98 1.38
CA ARG A 137 0.40 6.95 -0.09
C ARG A 137 -0.89 7.58 -0.56
N ASP A 138 -0.76 8.41 -1.59
CA ASP A 138 -1.88 8.98 -2.35
C ASP A 138 -2.49 7.99 -3.36
N THR A 139 -2.23 6.69 -3.26
CA THR A 139 -2.45 5.76 -4.39
C THR A 139 -3.44 4.65 -4.10
N LEU A 140 -3.95 4.64 -2.86
CA LEU A 140 -4.94 3.69 -2.39
C LEU A 140 -6.31 4.03 -2.98
N GLY A 141 -6.88 3.11 -3.77
CA GLY A 141 -8.19 3.26 -4.40
C GLY A 141 -9.34 2.92 -3.44
N ILE A 142 -9.47 3.65 -2.33
CA ILE A 142 -10.48 3.37 -1.29
C ILE A 142 -11.06 4.64 -0.68
N ARG A 143 -12.34 4.59 -0.27
CA ARG A 143 -12.96 5.66 0.53
C ARG A 143 -12.33 5.73 1.91
N GLU A 144 -12.09 6.95 2.41
CA GLU A 144 -11.49 7.17 3.72
C GLU A 144 -12.27 6.49 4.86
N VAL A 145 -13.61 6.45 4.80
CA VAL A 145 -14.41 5.75 5.82
C VAL A 145 -14.10 4.25 5.89
N ARG A 146 -13.83 3.61 4.75
CA ARG A 146 -13.49 2.18 4.69
C ARG A 146 -12.05 1.96 5.15
N LEU A 147 -11.15 2.86 4.80
CA LEU A 147 -9.77 2.86 5.29
C LEU A 147 -9.73 3.02 6.81
N PHE A 148 -10.51 3.96 7.36
CA PHE A 148 -10.65 4.14 8.82
C PHE A 148 -11.10 2.87 9.51
N ASN A 149 -12.16 2.22 9.02
CA ASN A 149 -12.65 0.96 9.62
C ASN A 149 -11.58 -0.14 9.62
N ALA A 150 -10.79 -0.24 8.56
CA ALA A 150 -9.69 -1.20 8.50
C ALA A 150 -8.57 -0.84 9.50
N VAL A 151 -8.22 0.44 9.62
CA VAL A 151 -7.23 0.92 10.60
C VAL A 151 -7.70 0.68 12.04
N VAL A 152 -9.00 0.82 12.31
CA VAL A 152 -9.59 0.43 13.61
C VAL A 152 -9.42 -1.07 13.85
N ARG A 153 -9.73 -1.92 12.85
CA ARG A 153 -9.52 -3.37 12.93
C ARG A 153 -8.05 -3.73 13.20
N TRP A 154 -7.11 -3.04 12.55
CA TRP A 154 -5.68 -3.19 12.83
C TRP A 154 -5.34 -2.78 14.28
N SER A 155 -5.87 -1.65 14.76
CA SER A 155 -5.62 -1.20 16.14
C SER A 155 -6.15 -2.16 17.21
N GLU A 156 -7.24 -2.87 16.92
CA GLU A 156 -7.78 -3.92 17.79
C GLU A 156 -6.83 -5.11 17.88
N ALA A 157 -6.33 -5.58 16.74
CA ALA A 157 -5.34 -6.65 16.67
C ALA A 157 -4.02 -6.26 17.36
N GLU A 158 -3.56 -5.01 17.17
CA GLU A 158 -2.34 -4.51 17.80
C GLU A 158 -2.49 -4.37 19.31
N CYS A 159 -3.65 -3.91 19.81
CA CYS A 159 -3.95 -3.92 21.24
C CYS A 159 -3.87 -5.34 21.82
N GLN A 160 -4.45 -6.34 21.13
CA GLN A 160 -4.38 -7.73 21.56
C GLN A 160 -2.93 -8.26 21.56
N ARG A 161 -2.14 -7.93 20.53
CA ARG A 161 -0.71 -8.29 20.41
C ARG A 161 0.13 -7.72 21.55
N GLN A 162 -0.18 -6.49 21.99
CA GLN A 162 0.46 -5.84 23.14
C GLN A 162 -0.19 -6.20 24.49
N GLN A 163 -1.14 -7.14 24.54
CA GLN A 163 -1.88 -7.54 25.74
C GLN A 163 -2.61 -6.38 26.44
N LEU A 164 -3.06 -5.39 25.67
CA LEU A 164 -3.83 -4.24 26.12
C LEU A 164 -5.34 -4.51 25.97
N GLN A 165 -6.15 -3.93 26.86
CA GLN A 165 -7.59 -3.93 26.68
C GLN A 165 -7.98 -3.14 25.43
N VAL A 166 -8.96 -3.65 24.67
CA VAL A 166 -9.45 -3.06 23.43
C VAL A 166 -10.42 -1.91 23.71
N ILE A 167 -9.89 -0.82 24.27
CA ILE A 167 -10.61 0.43 24.58
C ILE A 167 -10.13 1.57 23.66
N PRO A 168 -10.95 2.60 23.41
CA PRO A 168 -10.62 3.68 22.46
C PRO A 168 -9.29 4.39 22.74
N GLU A 169 -8.95 4.58 24.02
CA GLU A 169 -7.71 5.23 24.45
C GLU A 169 -6.47 4.42 24.04
N ASN A 170 -6.53 3.09 24.22
CA ASN A 170 -5.46 2.19 23.81
C ASN A 170 -5.37 2.09 22.28
N LYS A 171 -6.51 2.04 21.57
CA LYS A 171 -6.54 2.10 20.10
C LYS A 171 -5.86 3.36 19.57
N ARG A 172 -6.17 4.53 20.15
CA ARG A 172 -5.51 5.79 19.80
C ARG A 172 -4.00 5.74 20.07
N LYS A 173 -3.60 5.17 21.22
CA LYS A 173 -2.20 5.03 21.62
C LYS A 173 -1.40 4.16 20.64
N VAL A 174 -1.91 2.99 20.26
CA VAL A 174 -1.21 2.09 19.33
C VAL A 174 -1.18 2.64 17.89
N LEU A 175 -2.21 3.38 17.48
CA LEU A 175 -2.24 4.03 16.17
C LEU A 175 -1.20 5.16 16.04
N GLY A 176 -0.98 5.94 17.09
CA GLY A 176 0.03 7.01 17.11
C GLY A 176 -0.04 7.90 15.86
N LYS A 177 1.08 7.98 15.11
CA LYS A 177 1.19 8.78 13.87
C LYS A 177 0.21 8.34 12.77
N ALA A 178 -0.18 7.05 12.72
CA ALA A 178 -1.06 6.50 11.69
C ALA A 178 -2.44 7.17 11.70
N LEU A 179 -2.96 7.58 12.86
CA LEU A 179 -4.26 8.23 12.98
C LEU A 179 -4.31 9.57 12.21
N SER A 180 -3.22 10.35 12.25
CA SER A 180 -3.12 11.64 11.56
C SER A 180 -3.07 11.53 10.04
N LEU A 181 -2.77 10.34 9.51
CA LEU A 181 -2.70 10.07 8.08
C LEU A 181 -4.07 9.76 7.47
N ILE A 182 -5.09 9.50 8.29
CA ILE A 182 -6.47 9.32 7.83
C ILE A 182 -7.06 10.68 7.48
N ARG A 183 -7.66 10.78 6.29
CA ARG A 183 -8.10 12.06 5.72
C ARG A 183 -9.57 12.30 6.03
N PHE A 184 -9.88 12.41 7.32
CA PHE A 184 -11.26 12.64 7.80
C PHE A 184 -12.02 13.75 7.06
N PRO A 185 -11.41 14.90 6.68
CA PRO A 185 -12.10 15.98 5.96
C PRO A 185 -12.70 15.58 4.59
N LEU A 186 -12.30 14.43 4.07
CA LEU A 186 -12.78 13.90 2.78
C LEU A 186 -13.93 12.89 2.91
N MET A 187 -14.31 12.53 4.14
CA MET A 187 -15.52 11.75 4.38
C MET A 187 -16.76 12.64 4.21
N THR A 188 -17.92 12.05 3.96
CA THR A 188 -19.18 12.79 4.11
C THR A 188 -19.49 13.01 5.60
N ILE A 189 -20.37 13.97 5.90
CA ILE A 189 -20.81 14.23 7.28
C ILE A 189 -21.44 12.98 7.89
N GLU A 190 -22.22 12.26 7.11
CA GLU A 190 -22.90 11.04 7.53
C GLU A 190 -21.90 9.92 7.81
N GLU A 191 -20.91 9.73 6.92
CA GLU A 191 -19.83 8.76 7.11
C GLU A 191 -19.01 9.07 8.37
N PHE A 192 -18.68 10.35 8.58
CA PHE A 192 -17.93 10.79 9.76
C PHE A 192 -18.73 10.62 11.06
N ALA A 193 -19.99 11.04 11.05
CA ALA A 193 -20.88 11.00 12.21
C ALA A 193 -21.22 9.57 12.64
N ALA A 194 -21.35 8.64 11.68
CA ALA A 194 -21.69 7.24 11.96
C ALA A 194 -20.47 6.39 12.36
N GLY A 195 -19.24 6.81 12.01
CA GLY A 195 -18.02 6.06 12.28
C GLY A 195 -17.07 6.80 13.23
N PRO A 196 -16.10 7.56 12.70
CA PRO A 196 -15.06 8.21 13.50
C PRO A 196 -15.55 9.00 14.72
N ALA A 197 -16.64 9.78 14.58
CA ALA A 197 -17.16 10.61 15.67
C ALA A 197 -17.69 9.79 16.86
N GLN A 198 -18.18 8.56 16.62
CA GLN A 198 -18.71 7.67 17.67
C GLN A 198 -17.67 6.66 18.17
N SER A 199 -16.49 6.59 17.54
CA SER A 199 -15.48 5.58 17.86
C SER A 199 -14.78 5.79 19.20
N GLY A 200 -14.82 7.01 19.77
CA GLY A 200 -14.03 7.42 20.93
C GLY A 200 -12.51 7.54 20.67
N ILE A 201 -12.04 7.27 19.44
CA ILE A 201 -10.62 7.33 19.07
C ILE A 201 -10.19 8.79 18.87
N LEU A 202 -11.07 9.63 18.32
CA LEU A 202 -10.85 11.06 18.17
C LEU A 202 -11.20 11.79 19.48
N THR A 203 -10.47 12.84 19.79
CA THR A 203 -10.78 13.73 20.92
C THR A 203 -12.00 14.60 20.59
N ASP A 204 -12.72 15.05 21.61
CA ASP A 204 -13.89 15.93 21.42
C ASP A 204 -13.53 17.20 20.62
N ARG A 205 -12.33 17.74 20.84
CA ARG A 205 -11.83 18.90 20.09
C ARG A 205 -11.66 18.60 18.60
N GLU A 206 -11.08 17.45 18.25
CA GLU A 206 -10.93 17.01 16.84
C GLU A 206 -12.30 16.78 16.20
N VAL A 207 -13.23 16.13 16.91
CA VAL A 207 -14.58 15.86 16.43
C VAL A 207 -15.33 17.17 16.14
N VAL A 208 -15.34 18.10 17.08
CA VAL A 208 -15.95 19.43 16.89
C VAL A 208 -15.30 20.19 15.74
N SER A 209 -13.96 20.18 15.66
CA SER A 209 -13.22 20.84 14.58
C SER A 209 -13.58 20.28 13.19
N LEU A 210 -13.76 18.96 13.07
CA LEU A 210 -14.15 18.31 11.83
C LEU A 210 -15.62 18.60 11.48
N PHE A 211 -16.54 18.59 12.45
CA PHE A 211 -17.93 19.01 12.21
C PHE A 211 -18.05 20.45 11.71
N LEU A 212 -17.27 21.38 12.28
CA LEU A 212 -17.19 22.75 11.77
C LEU A 212 -16.62 22.80 10.35
N HIS A 213 -15.60 21.99 10.05
CA HIS A 213 -15.04 21.87 8.70
C HIS A 213 -16.07 21.45 7.65
N PHE A 214 -17.01 20.56 8.00
CA PHE A 214 -18.03 20.11 7.05
C PHE A 214 -19.20 21.08 6.89
N THR A 215 -19.53 21.86 7.91
CA THR A 215 -20.78 22.66 7.95
C THR A 215 -20.58 24.14 7.66
N VAL A 216 -19.40 24.70 7.96
CA VAL A 216 -19.14 26.14 7.88
C VAL A 216 -18.47 26.52 6.55
N ASN A 217 -18.88 27.66 5.98
CA ASN A 217 -18.24 28.31 4.83
C ASN A 217 -17.84 29.75 5.18
N PRO A 218 -16.55 30.14 5.02
CA PRO A 218 -15.44 29.34 4.48
C PRO A 218 -15.00 28.23 5.45
N LYS A 219 -14.54 27.10 4.88
CA LYS A 219 -14.13 25.93 5.65
C LYS A 219 -12.94 26.27 6.57
N PRO A 220 -13.04 26.05 7.89
CA PRO A 220 -11.91 26.23 8.80
C PRO A 220 -10.79 25.22 8.52
N ARG A 221 -9.54 25.62 8.85
CA ARG A 221 -8.38 24.72 8.80
C ARG A 221 -8.48 23.68 9.92
N VAL A 222 -8.04 22.46 9.62
CA VAL A 222 -8.02 21.32 10.53
C VAL A 222 -6.64 20.68 10.54
N GLU A 223 -6.35 19.89 11.57
CA GLU A 223 -5.04 19.22 11.75
C GLU A 223 -4.84 18.01 10.83
N PHE A 224 -5.91 17.56 10.15
CA PHE A 224 -5.90 16.40 9.26
C PHE A 224 -5.71 16.81 7.80
N ILE A 225 -5.13 15.90 7.02
CA ILE A 225 -4.94 16.07 5.58
C ILE A 225 -6.32 16.17 4.89
N ASP A 226 -6.53 17.22 4.12
CA ASP A 226 -7.77 17.52 3.39
C ASP A 226 -7.65 17.33 1.86
N ARG A 227 -6.59 16.63 1.42
CA ARG A 227 -6.30 16.36 0.01
C ARG A 227 -6.66 14.92 -0.36
N PRO A 228 -7.44 14.67 -1.42
CA PRO A 228 -7.88 13.31 -1.79
C PRO A 228 -6.74 12.34 -2.05
N ARG A 229 -6.91 11.09 -1.58
CA ARG A 229 -6.16 9.95 -2.12
C ARG A 229 -6.60 9.76 -3.56
N CYS A 230 -5.68 9.34 -4.41
CA CYS A 230 -5.91 9.07 -5.81
C CYS A 230 -6.42 10.30 -6.56
N CYS A 231 -5.53 11.28 -6.75
CA CYS A 231 -5.44 11.85 -8.09
C CYS A 231 -5.24 10.68 -9.06
N LEU A 232 -6.13 10.54 -10.06
CA LEU A 232 -6.13 9.41 -10.97
C LEU A 232 -4.72 9.12 -11.47
N ARG A 233 -4.25 7.87 -11.32
CA ARG A 233 -2.96 7.50 -11.89
C ARG A 233 -3.09 7.46 -13.41
N GLY A 234 -2.39 8.38 -14.06
CA GLY A 234 -2.32 8.50 -15.51
C GLY A 234 -1.99 9.93 -15.91
N LYS A 235 -1.63 10.15 -17.17
CA LYS A 235 -1.64 11.50 -17.73
C LYS A 235 -3.10 11.95 -17.77
N GLU A 236 -3.46 12.96 -16.99
CA GLU A 236 -4.75 13.62 -17.17
C GLU A 236 -4.78 14.18 -18.59
N CYS A 237 -5.73 13.70 -19.38
CA CYS A 237 -5.94 14.15 -20.73
C CYS A 237 -7.26 14.91 -20.76
N SER A 238 -7.17 16.24 -20.67
CA SER A 238 -8.34 17.10 -20.87
C SER A 238 -8.63 17.15 -22.38
N ILE A 239 -9.74 16.54 -22.80
CA ILE A 239 -10.23 16.67 -24.17
C ILE A 239 -11.17 17.87 -24.19
N SER A 240 -10.60 19.03 -24.51
CA SER A 240 -11.37 20.24 -24.71
C SER A 240 -11.89 20.27 -26.14
N ARG A 241 -13.18 20.60 -26.32
CA ARG A 241 -13.71 20.92 -27.66
C ARG A 241 -12.97 22.11 -28.28
N PHE A 242 -12.54 23.05 -27.45
CA PHE A 242 -11.89 24.29 -27.85
C PHE A 242 -10.45 24.34 -27.35
N GLN A 243 -9.53 24.76 -28.21
CA GLN A 243 -8.12 24.94 -27.85
C GLN A 243 -7.88 26.20 -26.99
N GLN A 244 -8.79 27.17 -27.03
CA GLN A 244 -8.80 28.38 -26.17
C GLN A 244 -10.21 28.71 -25.73
N VAL A 245 -10.37 29.11 -24.46
CA VAL A 245 -11.64 29.52 -23.84
C VAL A 245 -11.60 30.99 -23.37
N GLU A 246 -10.47 31.67 -23.58
CA GLU A 246 -10.22 33.03 -23.08
C GLU A 246 -10.85 34.13 -23.96
N SER A 247 -11.30 33.79 -25.18
CA SER A 247 -11.95 34.72 -26.10
C SER A 247 -13.46 34.44 -26.23
N ARG A 248 -14.26 35.50 -26.40
CA ARG A 248 -15.71 35.39 -26.61
C ARG A 248 -16.02 34.46 -27.77
N TRP A 249 -16.70 33.37 -27.49
CA TRP A 249 -17.17 32.40 -28.48
C TRP A 249 -18.70 32.54 -28.65
N GLY A 250 -19.18 32.62 -29.89
CA GLY A 250 -20.61 32.59 -30.22
C GLY A 250 -21.06 31.19 -30.65
N TYR A 251 -22.11 30.66 -30.05
CA TYR A 251 -22.71 29.38 -30.44
C TYR A 251 -24.13 29.60 -30.96
N SER A 252 -24.42 29.13 -32.17
CA SER A 252 -25.72 29.30 -32.84
C SER A 252 -26.13 28.03 -33.59
N GLY A 253 -26.18 26.88 -32.90
CA GLY A 253 -26.39 25.58 -33.55
C GLY A 253 -27.08 24.50 -32.70
N THR A 254 -27.05 23.27 -33.21
CA THR A 254 -27.62 22.03 -32.61
C THR A 254 -26.65 21.36 -31.63
N SER A 255 -27.19 20.69 -30.59
CA SER A 255 -26.46 19.99 -29.50
C SER A 255 -25.03 19.54 -29.83
N ASP A 256 -24.06 20.07 -29.09
CA ASP A 256 -22.65 19.70 -29.19
C ASP A 256 -22.36 18.37 -28.49
N ARG A 257 -21.45 17.59 -29.09
CA ARG A 257 -21.03 16.27 -28.57
C ARG A 257 -19.52 16.11 -28.67
N ILE A 258 -18.90 15.57 -27.63
CA ILE A 258 -17.51 15.09 -27.68
C ILE A 258 -17.57 13.57 -27.78
N ARG A 259 -16.98 13.01 -28.84
CA ARG A 259 -16.79 11.56 -29.00
C ARG A 259 -15.31 11.29 -29.02
N PHE A 260 -14.85 10.40 -28.14
CA PHE A 260 -13.48 9.91 -28.15
C PHE A 260 -13.51 8.39 -28.02
N SER A 261 -12.47 7.73 -28.53
CA SER A 261 -12.25 6.30 -28.37
C SER A 261 -10.95 6.08 -27.62
N VAL A 262 -10.88 4.98 -26.88
CA VAL A 262 -9.72 4.62 -26.08
C VAL A 262 -9.28 3.22 -26.45
N ASN A 263 -7.97 3.00 -26.51
CA ASN A 263 -7.37 1.68 -26.71
C ASN A 263 -7.03 0.97 -25.40
N LYS A 264 -7.37 1.59 -24.26
CA LYS A 264 -7.15 1.10 -22.91
C LYS A 264 -8.31 1.52 -22.03
N ARG A 265 -8.50 0.84 -20.90
CA ARG A 265 -9.50 1.23 -19.89
C ARG A 265 -9.16 2.62 -19.34
N ILE A 266 -10.15 3.51 -19.29
CA ILE A 266 -10.02 4.86 -18.71
C ILE A 266 -11.10 5.10 -17.66
N PHE A 267 -10.95 6.17 -16.88
CA PHE A 267 -11.97 6.67 -15.97
C PHE A 267 -12.35 8.10 -16.38
N VAL A 268 -13.64 8.38 -16.49
CA VAL A 268 -14.15 9.74 -16.73
C VAL A 268 -14.28 10.43 -15.38
N VAL A 269 -13.43 11.43 -15.16
CA VAL A 269 -13.31 12.17 -13.88
C VAL A 269 -14.44 13.18 -13.70
N GLY A 270 -14.85 13.79 -14.80
CA GLY A 270 -15.86 14.84 -14.85
C GLY A 270 -15.87 15.50 -16.22
N PHE A 271 -16.74 16.49 -16.38
CA PHE A 271 -16.77 17.36 -17.56
C PHE A 271 -16.95 18.80 -17.08
N GLY A 272 -16.26 19.74 -17.73
CA GLY A 272 -16.43 21.18 -17.49
C GLY A 272 -17.40 21.78 -18.51
N LEU A 273 -18.35 22.57 -18.04
CA LEU A 273 -19.21 23.39 -18.90
C LEU A 273 -18.78 24.85 -18.78
N TYR A 274 -18.65 25.52 -19.92
CA TYR A 274 -18.38 26.96 -19.96
C TYR A 274 -19.67 27.71 -20.28
N GLY A 275 -20.05 28.62 -19.38
CA GLY A 275 -21.33 29.32 -19.37
C GLY A 275 -21.44 30.52 -20.32
N SER A 276 -22.66 31.02 -20.51
CA SER A 276 -22.95 32.23 -21.28
C SER A 276 -22.45 33.50 -20.58
N ILE A 277 -21.96 34.46 -21.36
CA ILE A 277 -21.58 35.80 -20.85
C ILE A 277 -22.80 36.67 -20.49
N HIS A 278 -24.02 36.26 -20.87
CA HIS A 278 -25.26 37.05 -20.73
C HIS A 278 -26.12 36.68 -19.51
N GLY A 279 -25.62 35.84 -18.60
CA GLY A 279 -26.32 35.47 -17.36
C GLY A 279 -26.38 33.95 -17.13
N PRO A 280 -27.01 33.51 -16.02
CA PRO A 280 -27.17 32.10 -15.70
C PRO A 280 -28.01 31.41 -16.80
N THR A 281 -27.51 30.28 -17.27
CA THR A 281 -28.17 29.44 -18.27
C THR A 281 -28.17 28.00 -17.76
N ASP A 282 -29.30 27.32 -17.89
CA ASP A 282 -29.40 25.90 -17.55
C ASP A 282 -28.86 25.06 -18.69
N TYR A 283 -27.96 24.14 -18.35
CA TYR A 283 -27.36 23.21 -19.31
C TYR A 283 -27.79 21.78 -18.99
N GLN A 284 -28.37 21.10 -19.97
CA GLN A 284 -28.68 19.69 -19.86
C GLN A 284 -27.55 18.85 -20.45
N VAL A 285 -26.97 17.96 -19.66
CA VAL A 285 -25.89 17.06 -20.08
C VAL A 285 -26.36 15.62 -20.01
N ASN A 286 -26.08 14.86 -21.07
CA ASN A 286 -26.34 13.44 -21.13
C ASN A 286 -25.01 12.71 -21.39
N ILE A 287 -24.63 11.81 -20.48
CA ILE A 287 -23.45 10.95 -20.63
C ILE A 287 -23.95 9.57 -21.03
N GLN A 288 -23.51 9.11 -22.21
CA GLN A 288 -23.77 7.76 -22.70
C GLN A 288 -22.43 7.05 -22.84
N VAL A 289 -22.30 5.91 -22.17
CA VAL A 289 -21.11 5.04 -22.21
C VAL A 289 -21.35 3.90 -23.19
#